data_AF-A0A512TT53-F1
#
_entry.id   AF-A0A512TT53-F1
#
_cell.length_a   1.000
_cell.length_b   1.000
_cell.length_c   1.000
_cell.angle_alpha   90.00
_cell.angle_beta   90.00
_cell.angle_gamma   90.00
#
_symmetry.space_group_name_H-M   'P 1'
#
loop_
_entity.id
_entity.type
_entity.pdbx_description
1 polymer ?
#
loop_
_entity_poly.entity_id
_entity_poly.type
_entity_poly.pdbx_seq_one_letter_code
_entity_poly.pdbx_strand_id
1 'polypeptide(L)' 'MKKIIQIGISDFKELIEGKNYFVDKSLLIKEFLENGAKIILTPRPRRFGKTLNLSMITINERFYIQ' A
#
# COMPACT_ATOMS: atom_id res chain seq x y z
N MET A 1 15.35 -11.92 -15.23
CA MET A 1 14.66 -10.66 -15.59
C MET A 1 14.92 -9.65 -14.48
N LYS A 2 15.34 -8.42 -14.81
CA LYS A 2 15.66 -7.39 -13.83
C LYS A 2 14.35 -6.74 -13.36
N LYS A 3 14.01 -6.88 -12.07
CA LYS A 3 12.87 -6.17 -11.47
C LYS A 3 13.14 -4.67 -11.52
N ILE A 4 12.12 -3.88 -11.82
CA ILE A 4 12.21 -2.42 -11.99
C ILE A 4 11.48 -1.77 -10.83
N ILE A 5 12.04 -0.67 -10.30
CA ILE A 5 11.31 0.23 -9.41
C ILE A 5 10.40 1.08 -10.31
N GLN A 6 9.14 0.69 -10.43
CA GLN A 6 8.19 1.42 -11.26
C GLN A 6 7.73 2.69 -10.55
N ILE A 7 7.78 3.81 -11.27
CA ILE A 7 7.38 5.13 -10.78
C ILE A 7 6.02 5.45 -11.40
N GLY A 8 5.09 5.92 -10.58
CA GLY A 8 3.77 6.38 -11.05
C GLY A 8 2.66 5.33 -10.98
N ILE A 9 2.97 4.07 -10.67
CA ILE A 9 1.96 3.05 -10.43
C ILE A 9 1.42 3.20 -9.01
N SER A 10 0.10 3.22 -8.92
CA SER A 10 -0.62 3.40 -7.66
C SER A 10 -1.55 2.22 -7.34
N ASP A 11 -1.63 1.23 -8.22
CA ASP A 11 -2.37 -0.01 -8.02
C ASP A 11 -1.41 -1.10 -7.54
N PHE A 12 -1.70 -1.68 -6.38
CA PHE A 12 -0.85 -2.71 -5.79
C PHE A 12 -0.94 -4.04 -6.55
N LYS A 13 -2.09 -4.37 -7.12
CA LYS A 13 -2.27 -5.61 -7.89
C LYS A 13 -1.43 -5.58 -9.15
N GLU A 14 -1.48 -4.48 -9.90
CA GLU A 14 -0.65 -4.27 -11.10
C GLU A 14 0.84 -4.40 -10.75
N LEU A 15 1.24 -3.84 -9.61
CA LEU A 15 2.62 -3.87 -9.15
C LEU A 15 3.11 -5.30 -8.85
N ILE A 16 2.27 -6.12 -8.20
CA ILE A 16 2.58 -7.52 -7.85
C ILE A 16 2.58 -8.41 -9.09
N GLU A 17 1.56 -8.30 -9.95
CA GLU A 17 1.45 -9.07 -11.20
C GLU A 17 2.60 -8.77 -12.16
N GLY A 18 3.03 -7.50 -12.22
CA GLY A 18 4.19 -7.06 -13.00
C GLY A 18 5.56 -7.48 -12.42
N LYS A 19 5.59 -8.16 -11.27
CA LYS A 19 6.82 -8.62 -10.57
C LYS A 19 7.81 -7.48 -10.30
N ASN A 20 7.33 -6.28 -10.01
CA ASN A 20 8.15 -5.09 -9.80
C ASN A 20 8.71 -5.01 -8.38
N TYR A 21 9.69 -4.12 -8.18
CA TYR A 21 10.13 -3.77 -6.84
C TYR A 21 9.15 -2.78 -6.20
N PHE A 22 8.80 -3.03 -4.95
CA PHE A 22 8.11 -2.09 -4.07
C PHE A 22 8.72 -2.12 -2.68
N VAL A 23 8.45 -1.07 -1.93
CA VAL A 23 8.75 -1.02 -0.49
C VAL A 23 7.55 -1.60 0.24
N ASP A 24 7.77 -2.69 0.95
CA ASP A 24 6.73 -3.26 1.81
C ASP A 24 6.44 -2.32 2.98
N LYS A 25 5.18 -1.90 3.09
CA LYS A 25 4.65 -1.01 4.13
C LYS A 25 3.58 -1.71 4.98
N SER A 26 3.54 -3.03 4.98
CA SER A 26 2.53 -3.81 5.71
C SER A 26 2.53 -3.51 7.21
N LEU A 27 3.69 -3.20 7.81
CA LEU A 27 3.77 -2.77 9.22
C LEU A 27 3.08 -1.42 9.46
N LEU A 28 3.27 -0.44 8.59
CA LEU A 28 2.56 0.85 8.68
C LEU A 28 1.05 0.67 8.50
N ILE A 29 0.64 -0.22 7.59
CA ILE A 29 -0.77 -0.57 7.39
C ILE A 29 -1.35 -1.22 8.66
N LYS A 30 -0.61 -2.15 9.27
CA LYS A 30 -1.00 -2.77 10.54
C LYS A 30 -1.22 -1.72 11.63
N GLU A 31 -0.30 -0.77 11.78
CA GLU A 31 -0.44 0.34 12.74
C GLU A 31 -1.69 1.19 12.46
N PHE A 32 -2.09 1.38 11.19
CA PHE A 32 -3.31 2.09 10.84
C PHE A 32 -4.58 1.30 11.15
N LEU A 33 -4.56 -0.02 10.98
CA LEU A 33 -5.71 -0.90 11.26
C LEU A 33 -5.92 -1.13 12.76
N GLU A 34 -4.84 -1.24 13.53
CA GLU A 34 -4.89 -1.40 14.99
C GLU A 34 -5.15 -0.07 15.72
N ASN A 35 -5.16 1.05 15.00
CA ASN A 35 -5.48 2.35 15.56
C ASN A 35 -6.99 2.50 15.78
N GLY A 36 -7.40 2.74 17.03
CA GLY A 36 -8.81 2.96 17.40
C GLY A 36 -9.42 4.28 16.91
N ALA A 37 -8.69 5.10 16.15
CA ALA A 37 -9.18 6.35 15.60
C ALA A 37 -10.25 6.10 14.52
N LYS A 38 -11.41 6.76 14.67
CA LYS A 38 -12.49 6.72 13.66
C LYS A 38 -12.06 7.28 12.30
N ILE A 39 -11.13 8.23 12.29
CA ILE A 39 -10.63 8.89 11.08
C ILE A 39 -9.12 9.07 11.23
N ILE A 40 -8.36 8.61 10.22
CA ILE A 40 -6.91 8.82 10.12
C ILE A 40 -6.65 9.73 8.93
N LEU A 41 -6.12 10.93 9.18
CA LEU A 41 -5.72 11.87 8.13
C LEU A 41 -4.23 11.74 7.86
N THR A 42 -3.85 11.51 6.59
CA THR A 42 -2.43 11.48 6.20
C THR A 42 -2.07 12.75 5.41
N PRO A 43 -1.55 13.83 6.03
CA PRO A 43 -1.20 15.07 5.35
C PRO A 43 0.09 14.95 4.50
N ARG A 44 0.36 15.97 3.67
CA ARG A 44 1.17 15.90 2.45
C ARG A 44 2.70 15.85 2.72
N PRO A 45 3.33 14.72 2.39
CA PRO A 45 4.36 14.80 1.35
C PRO A 45 3.87 14.21 0.02
N ARG A 46 4.14 14.93 -1.07
CA ARG A 46 3.78 14.52 -2.44
C ARG A 46 4.61 13.28 -2.83
N ARG A 47 4.01 12.31 -3.55
CA ARG A 47 4.64 11.05 -3.97
C ARG A 47 5.07 10.10 -2.84
N PHE A 48 4.50 10.24 -1.64
CA PHE A 48 4.76 9.30 -0.53
C PHE A 48 4.07 7.92 -0.68
N GLY A 49 3.33 7.73 -1.77
CA GLY A 49 2.63 6.47 -2.04
C GLY A 49 1.34 6.28 -1.25
N LYS A 50 0.63 7.37 -0.88
CA LYS A 50 -0.66 7.31 -0.17
C LYS A 50 -1.69 6.48 -0.94
N THR A 51 -1.82 6.71 -2.25
CA THR A 51 -2.75 5.96 -3.12
C THR A 51 -2.39 4.48 -3.18
N LEU A 52 -1.11 4.15 -3.35
CA LEU A 52 -0.62 2.77 -3.34
C LEU A 52 -0.92 2.09 -1.99
N ASN A 53 -0.69 2.79 -0.88
CA ASN A 53 -0.98 2.26 0.46
C ASN A 53 -2.48 1.96 0.63
N LEU A 54 -3.38 2.81 0.12
CA LEU A 54 -4.82 2.53 0.13
C LEU A 54 -5.16 1.27 -0.68
N SER A 55 -4.57 1.11 -1.87
CA SER A 55 -4.74 -0.10 -2.70
C SER A 55 -4.24 -1.35 -1.97
N MET A 56 -3.11 -1.26 -1.25
CA MET A 56 -2.60 -2.34 -0.41
C MET A 56 -3.59 -2.73 0.69
N ILE A 57 -4.23 -1.77 1.37
CA ILE A 57 -5.22 -2.05 2.42
C ILE A 57 -6.42 -2.82 1.86
N THR A 58 -7.00 -2.33 0.76
CA THR A 58 -8.17 -2.96 0.13
C THR A 58 -7.93 -4.43 -0.24
N ILE A 59 -6.72 -4.76 -0.68
CA ILE A 59 -6.36 -6.13 -1.04
C ILE A 59 -6.06 -6.97 0.22
N ASN A 60 -5.32 -6.43 1.20
CA ASN A 60 -4.93 -7.18 2.41
C ASN A 60 -6.11 -7.44 3.35
N GLU A 61 -7.08 -6.55 3.49
CA GLU A 61 -8.30 -6.82 4.27
C GLU A 61 -9.01 -8.08 3.78
N ARG A 62 -8.99 -8.34 2.47
CA ARG A 62 -9.57 -9.56 1.89
C ARG A 62 -8.90 -10.85 2.37
N PHE A 63 -7.65 -10.78 2.84
CA PHE A 63 -6.90 -11.91 3.37
C PHE A 63 -7.00 -12.07 4.89
N TYR A 64 -7.37 -11.02 5.64
CA TYR A 64 -7.50 -11.07 7.10
C TYR A 64 -8.93 -11.36 7.58
N ILE A 65 -9.96 -11.14 6.74
CA ILE A 65 -11.38 -11.37 7.06
C ILE A 65 -11.86 -12.72 6.49
N GLN A 66 -10.94 -13.58 6.05
CA GLN A 66 -11.18 -14.94 5.57
C GLN A 66 -10.42 -15.92 6.46
#